data_AF-X1A447-F1
#
_entry.id   AF-X1A447-F1
#
_cell.length_a   1.000
_cell.length_b   1.000
_cell.length_c   1.000
_cell.angle_alpha   90.00
_cell.angle_beta   90.00
_cell.angle_gamma   90.00
#
_symmetry.space_group_name_H-M   'P 1'
#
loop_
_entity.id
_entity.type
_entity.pdbx_description
1 polymer ?
#
loop_
_entity_poly.entity_id
_entity_poly.type
_entity_poly.pdbx_seq_one_letter_code
_entity_poly.pdbx_strand_id
1 'polypeptide(L)'
;MLGLLHFNAYQAKFKQWPQSGRAGNITPSEGTVSLARPGRFRWETRTPTHQILLVSGNQLTIYDVDLMQVTLQKLPPQGIFNPAVLLSATPKVLASRFIITRVHQAGLDDAFILKP
;
A
#
# COMPACT_ATOMS: atom_id res chain seq x y z
N MET A 1 -14.69 7.67 -11.03
CA MET A 1 -14.17 6.45 -11.70
C MET A 1 -12.76 6.28 -11.15
N LEU A 2 -12.45 5.22 -10.39
CA LEU A 2 -11.15 5.12 -9.67
C LEU A 2 -9.98 5.38 -10.64
N GLY A 3 -9.30 6.52 -10.53
CA GLY A 3 -8.22 6.92 -11.45
C GLY A 3 -7.04 5.94 -11.50
N LEU A 4 -6.86 5.13 -10.44
CA LEU A 4 -5.81 4.09 -10.35
C LEU A 4 -6.06 2.86 -11.24
N LEU A 5 -7.19 2.79 -11.95
CA LEU A 5 -7.54 1.64 -12.80
C LEU A 5 -7.15 1.79 -14.27
N HIS A 6 -6.83 3.01 -14.71
CA HIS A 6 -6.45 3.27 -16.10
C HIS A 6 -4.96 3.07 -16.37
N PHE A 7 -4.15 2.87 -15.33
CA PHE A 7 -2.71 2.73 -15.45
C PHE A 7 -2.27 1.26 -15.37
N ASN A 8 -1.53 0.82 -16.39
CA ASN A 8 -0.83 -0.47 -16.38
C ASN A 8 0.37 -0.45 -15.43
N ALA A 9 0.99 0.71 -15.24
CA ALA A 9 2.04 0.95 -14.26
C ALA A 9 1.93 2.38 -13.71
N TYR A 10 2.29 2.55 -12.45
CA TYR A 10 2.32 3.86 -11.79
C TYR A 10 3.44 3.89 -10.75
N GLN A 11 4.04 5.05 -10.56
CA GLN A 11 5.05 5.30 -9.54
C GLN A 11 4.83 6.66 -8.89
N ALA A 12 5.01 6.73 -7.57
CA ALA A 12 4.93 7.98 -6.83
C ALA A 12 5.86 7.98 -5.62
N LYS A 13 6.21 9.18 -5.16
CA LYS A 13 6.83 9.36 -3.83
C LYS A 13 5.72 9.44 -2.79
N PHE A 14 6.00 8.96 -1.58
CA PHE A 14 5.10 9.10 -0.44
C PHE A 14 5.81 9.73 0.75
N LYS A 15 5.01 10.36 1.60
CA LYS A 15 5.36 10.74 2.97
C LYS A 15 4.21 10.30 3.88
N GLN A 16 4.51 9.50 4.88
CA GLN A 16 3.53 8.92 5.79
C GLN A 16 3.82 9.42 7.21
N TRP A 17 2.77 9.84 7.92
CA TRP A 17 2.85 10.18 9.33
C TRP A 17 2.31 9.03 10.18
N PRO A 18 3.08 8.52 11.16
CA PRO A 18 2.57 7.60 12.15
C PRO A 18 1.38 8.21 12.91
N GLN A 19 0.27 7.48 12.99
CA GLN A 19 -0.87 7.87 13.80
C GLN A 19 -0.70 7.28 15.21
N SER A 20 0.20 7.84 16.03
CA SER A 20 0.33 7.45 17.44
C SER A 20 -0.40 8.44 18.36
N GLY A 21 -1.28 7.93 19.22
CA GLY A 21 -2.00 8.71 20.24
C GLY A 21 -1.15 9.15 21.44
N ARG A 22 0.18 8.97 21.40
CA ARG A 22 1.11 9.44 22.42
C ARG A 22 2.01 10.52 21.83
N ALA A 23 2.17 11.60 22.58
CA ALA A 23 3.11 12.70 22.33
C ALA A 23 4.56 12.21 22.46
N GLY A 24 5.02 11.48 21.45
CA GLY A 24 6.44 11.19 21.21
C GLY A 24 6.85 11.80 19.87
N ASN A 25 8.16 11.88 19.61
CA ASN A 25 8.67 12.38 18.34
C ASN A 25 8.11 11.56 17.17
N ILE A 26 7.20 12.18 16.40
CA ILE A 26 6.59 11.57 15.21
C ILE A 26 7.57 11.77 14.06
N THR A 27 8.34 10.74 13.75
CA THR A 27 9.21 10.74 12.55
C THR A 27 8.39 10.25 11.36
N PRO A 28 8.17 11.09 10.33
CA PRO A 28 7.50 10.64 9.11
C PRO A 28 8.37 9.61 8.38
N SER A 29 7.73 8.67 7.70
CA SER A 29 8.39 7.77 6.77
C SER A 29 8.28 8.32 5.36
N GLU A 30 9.36 8.23 4.58
CA GLU A 30 9.38 8.69 3.18
C GLU A 30 9.91 7.59 2.27
N GLY A 31 9.44 7.59 1.04
CA GLY A 31 9.81 6.55 0.10
C GLY A 31 9.15 6.64 -1.26
N THR A 32 9.17 5.52 -1.96
CA THR A 32 8.58 5.37 -3.30
C THR A 32 7.65 4.17 -3.33
N VAL A 33 6.49 4.35 -3.96
CA VAL A 33 5.57 3.28 -4.31
C VAL A 33 5.58 3.10 -5.82
N SER A 34 5.63 1.86 -6.27
CA SER A 34 5.47 1.48 -7.67
C SER A 34 4.49 0.33 -7.77
N LEU A 35 3.58 0.40 -8.73
CA LEU A 35 2.63 -0.67 -9.04
C LEU A 35 2.69 -0.98 -10.53
N ALA A 36 2.56 -2.26 -10.85
CA ALA A 36 2.44 -2.75 -12.22
C ALA A 36 1.36 -3.84 -12.24
N ARG A 37 0.36 -3.66 -13.09
CA ARG A 37 -0.72 -4.64 -13.24
C ARG A 37 -0.28 -5.75 -14.21
N PRO A 38 -0.72 -7.01 -13.96
CA PRO A 38 -1.46 -7.44 -12.77
C PRO A 38 -0.52 -7.70 -11.57
N GLY A 39 -0.96 -7.29 -10.38
CA GLY A 39 -0.50 -7.85 -9.09
C GLY A 39 0.96 -7.66 -8.69
N ARG A 40 1.73 -6.79 -9.36
CA ARG A 40 3.10 -6.44 -8.96
C ARG A 40 3.10 -5.10 -8.23
N PHE A 41 3.76 -5.08 -7.08
CA PHE A 41 3.84 -3.88 -6.27
C PHE A 41 5.16 -3.82 -5.52
N ARG A 42 5.71 -2.62 -5.40
CA ARG A 42 6.92 -2.31 -4.66
C ARG A 42 6.68 -1.09 -3.79
N TRP A 43 6.98 -1.22 -2.50
CA TRP A 43 7.01 -0.10 -1.57
C TRP A 43 8.38 -0.06 -0.93
N GLU A 44 9.12 0.99 -1.22
CA GLU A 44 10.47 1.21 -0.71
C GLU A 44 10.45 2.41 0.22
N THR A 45 10.52 2.13 1.52
CA THR A 45 10.75 3.14 2.55
C THR A 45 12.25 3.40 2.63
N ARG A 46 12.65 4.67 2.56
CA ARG A 46 14.06 5.08 2.67
C ARG A 46 14.40 5.70 4.02
N THR A 47 13.40 6.25 4.70
CA THR A 47 13.54 6.84 6.03
C THR A 47 12.34 6.44 6.89
N PRO A 48 12.52 6.19 8.21
CA PRO A 48 13.80 6.18 8.93
C PRO A 48 14.65 4.91 8.74
N THR A 49 14.05 3.82 8.28
CA THR A 49 14.74 2.55 8.00
C THR A 49 14.57 2.17 6.54
N HIS A 50 15.59 1.56 5.94
CA HIS A 50 15.53 1.17 4.54
C HIS A 50 14.88 -0.20 4.40
N GLN A 51 13.59 -0.20 4.07
CA GLN A 51 12.79 -1.43 3.92
C GLN A 51 12.08 -1.47 2.57
N ILE A 52 12.09 -2.64 1.93
CA ILE A 52 11.48 -2.89 0.63
C ILE A 52 10.44 -3.99 0.76
N LEU A 53 9.18 -3.66 0.50
CA LEU A 53 8.08 -4.61 0.38
C LEU A 53 7.83 -4.87 -1.10
N LEU A 54 7.87 -6.13 -1.50
CA LEU A 54 7.56 -6.59 -2.85
C LEU A 54 6.38 -7.53 -2.80
N VAL A 55 5.35 -7.26 -3.59
CA VAL A 55 4.24 -8.19 -3.83
C VAL A 55 4.31 -8.67 -5.27
N SER A 56 4.26 -9.98 -5.45
CA SER A 56 4.14 -10.63 -6.75
C SER A 56 3.36 -11.93 -6.58
N GLY A 57 2.27 -12.08 -7.34
CA GLY A 57 1.38 -13.23 -7.21
C GLY A 57 0.77 -13.29 -5.80
N ASN A 58 0.99 -14.40 -5.09
CA ASN A 58 0.48 -14.60 -3.72
C ASN A 58 1.58 -14.52 -2.64
N GLN A 59 2.68 -13.83 -2.94
CA GLN A 59 3.83 -13.70 -2.05
C GLN A 59 4.11 -12.23 -1.73
N LEU A 60 4.33 -11.96 -0.45
CA LEU A 60 4.94 -10.75 0.08
C LEU A 60 6.38 -11.06 0.47
N THR A 61 7.32 -10.37 -0.14
CA THR A 61 8.73 -10.34 0.27
C THR A 61 8.99 -9.04 0.99
N ILE A 62 9.51 -9.12 2.21
CA ILE A 62 9.97 -7.97 2.99
C ILE A 62 11.48 -8.06 3.07
N TYR A 63 12.18 -7.09 2.50
CA TYR A 63 13.63 -6.97 2.58
C TYR A 63 13.98 -5.78 3.47
N ASP A 64 14.59 -6.07 4.61
CA ASP A 64 15.24 -5.07 5.44
C ASP A 64 16.68 -4.92 4.93
N VAL A 65 16.96 -3.78 4.30
CA VAL A 65 18.24 -3.55 3.60
C VAL A 65 19.37 -3.40 4.61
N ASP A 66 19.10 -2.69 5.71
CA ASP A 66 20.07 -2.37 6.74
C ASP A 66 20.52 -3.65 7.48
N LEU A 67 19.58 -4.57 7.73
CA LEU A 67 19.86 -5.87 8.34
C LEU A 67 20.25 -6.96 7.34
N MET A 68 20.22 -6.66 6.04
CA MET A 68 20.40 -7.62 4.95
C MET A 68 19.48 -8.85 5.09
N GLN A 69 18.27 -8.65 5.59
CA GLN A 69 17.38 -9.74 5.97
C GLN A 69 16.15 -9.81 5.06
N VAL A 70 15.85 -11.01 4.56
CA VAL A 70 14.67 -11.27 3.73
C VAL A 70 13.66 -12.13 4.48
N THR A 71 12.42 -11.65 4.57
CA THR A 71 11.29 -12.39 5.09
C THR A 71 10.29 -12.67 3.98
N LEU A 72 9.88 -13.93 3.81
CA LEU A 72 8.89 -14.35 2.83
C LEU A 72 7.58 -14.70 3.55
N GLN A 73 6.48 -14.12 3.09
CA GLN A 73 5.14 -14.36 3.62
C GLN A 73 4.20 -14.74 2.48
N LYS A 74 3.38 -15.78 2.69
CA LYS A 74 2.23 -16.04 1.82
C LYS A 74 1.15 -15.02 2.14
N LEU A 75 0.62 -14.37 1.13
CA LEU A 75 -0.55 -13.51 1.32
C LEU A 75 -1.74 -14.40 1.71
N PRO A 76 -2.41 -14.11 2.84
CA PRO A 76 -3.52 -14.93 3.28
C PRO A 76 -4.66 -14.84 2.27
N PRO A 77 -5.44 -15.91 2.07
CA PRO A 77 -6.61 -15.89 1.18
C PRO A 77 -7.63 -14.80 1.58
N GLN A 78 -7.69 -14.50 2.89
CA GLN A 78 -8.54 -13.51 3.51
C GLN A 78 -7.78 -12.86 4.69
N GLY A 79 -7.74 -11.52 4.77
CA GLY A 79 -7.83 -10.89 6.10
C GLY A 79 -6.72 -9.98 6.63
N ILE A 80 -5.65 -9.63 5.90
CA ILE A 80 -4.82 -8.48 6.32
C ILE A 80 -4.50 -7.61 5.10
N PHE A 81 -5.29 -6.56 4.91
CA PHE A 81 -4.97 -5.51 3.95
C PHE A 81 -3.94 -4.58 4.58
N ASN A 82 -2.66 -4.89 4.38
CA ASN A 82 -1.68 -3.81 4.44
C ASN A 82 -1.91 -2.87 3.23
N PRO A 83 -1.49 -1.59 3.31
CA PRO A 83 -1.69 -0.64 2.21
C PRO A 83 -1.18 -1.15 0.85
N ALA A 84 -0.15 -1.98 0.86
CA ALA A 84 0.39 -2.62 -0.35
C ALA A 84 -0.61 -3.55 -1.04
N VAL A 85 -1.30 -4.42 -0.29
CA VAL A 85 -2.32 -5.33 -0.82
C VAL A 85 -3.52 -4.54 -1.31
N LEU A 86 -3.94 -3.48 -0.60
CA LEU A 86 -5.05 -2.64 -1.02
C LEU A 86 -4.75 -1.94 -2.36
N LEU A 87 -3.56 -1.34 -2.50
CA LEU A 87 -3.17 -0.61 -3.70
C LEU A 87 -2.84 -1.52 -4.89
N SER A 88 -2.43 -2.77 -4.64
CA SER A 88 -2.13 -3.75 -5.68
C SER A 88 -3.34 -4.55 -6.15
N ALA A 89 -4.45 -4.54 -5.40
CA ALA A 89 -5.66 -5.28 -5.72
C ALA A 89 -6.35 -4.77 -7.01
N THR A 90 -7.13 -5.67 -7.63
CA THR A 90 -8.01 -5.32 -8.74
C THR A 90 -9.36 -4.80 -8.22
N PRO A 91 -10.13 -4.02 -9.01
CA PRO A 91 -11.48 -3.59 -8.63
C PRO A 91 -12.37 -4.75 -8.22
N LYS A 92 -12.28 -5.87 -8.96
CA LYS A 92 -13.06 -7.07 -8.69
C LYS A 92 -12.74 -7.66 -7.31
N VAL A 93 -11.46 -7.69 -6.94
CA VAL A 93 -11.01 -8.17 -5.63
C VAL A 93 -11.43 -7.20 -4.52
N LEU A 94 -11.35 -5.89 -4.75
CA LEU A 94 -11.80 -4.91 -3.76
C LEU A 94 -13.32 -4.97 -3.55
N ALA A 95 -14.10 -5.03 -4.63
CA ALA A 95 -15.55 -5.06 -4.57
C ALA A 95 -16.12 -6.36 -3.97
N SER A 96 -15.37 -7.47 -4.00
CA SER A 96 -15.78 -8.71 -3.32
C SER A 96 -15.47 -8.73 -1.82
N ARG A 97 -14.73 -7.73 -1.32
CA ARG A 97 -14.20 -7.68 0.05
C ARG A 97 -14.62 -6.43 0.82
N PHE A 98 -15.11 -5.41 0.13
CA PHE A 98 -15.47 -4.15 0.73
C PHE A 98 -16.74 -3.59 0.10
N ILE A 99 -17.56 -2.96 0.94
CA ILE A 99 -18.53 -1.96 0.52
C ILE A 99 -17.74 -0.67 0.23
N ILE A 100 -17.72 -0.28 -1.04
CA ILE A 100 -16.98 0.90 -1.53
C ILE A 100 -17.95 2.07 -1.67
N THR A 101 -17.78 3.11 -0.87
CA THR A 101 -18.57 4.33 -0.94
C THR A 101 -17.69 5.49 -1.41
N ARG A 102 -18.08 6.19 -2.48
CA ARG A 102 -17.43 7.45 -2.86
C ARG A 102 -17.89 8.54 -1.89
N VAL A 103 -16.94 9.29 -1.36
CA VAL A 103 -17.22 10.42 -0.47
C VAL A 103 -16.63 11.69 -1.04
N HIS A 104 -17.23 12.82 -0.71
CA HIS A 104 -16.64 14.13 -0.99
C HIS A 104 -15.75 14.50 0.19
N GLN A 105 -14.47 14.74 -0.08
CA GLN A 105 -13.52 15.21 0.92
C GLN A 105 -12.85 16.46 0.38
N ALA A 106 -12.93 17.56 1.13
CA ALA A 106 -12.38 18.84 0.71
C ALA A 106 -10.88 18.69 0.37
N GLY A 107 -10.50 19.16 -0.82
CA GLY A 107 -9.11 19.08 -1.31
C GLY A 107 -8.73 17.76 -2.00
N LEU A 108 -9.67 16.83 -2.21
CA LEU A 108 -9.45 15.62 -3.00
C LEU A 108 -10.51 15.49 -4.12
N ASP A 109 -10.04 15.31 -5.37
CA ASP A 109 -10.94 15.10 -6.52
C ASP A 109 -11.68 13.75 -6.44
N ASP A 110 -11.05 12.75 -5.81
CA ASP A 110 -11.59 11.41 -5.62
C ASP A 110 -11.24 10.88 -4.21
N ALA A 111 -12.27 10.61 -3.41
CA ALA A 111 -12.14 9.94 -2.12
C ALA A 111 -13.12 8.77 -2.00
N PHE A 112 -12.65 7.68 -1.40
CA PHE A 112 -13.41 6.44 -1.22
C PHE A 112 -13.23 5.91 0.19
N ILE A 113 -14.33 5.46 0.80
CA ILE A 113 -14.33 4.71 2.05
C ILE A 113 -14.59 3.25 1.71
N LEU A 114 -13.72 2.37 2.22
CA LEU A 114 -13.84 0.92 2.09
C LEU A 114 -14.20 0.35 3.46
N LYS A 115 -15.40 -0.21 3.57
CA LYS A 115 -15.87 -0.92 4.77
C LYS A 115 -15.87 -2.43 4.49
N PRO A 116 -15.26 -3.26 5.35
CA PRO A 116 -15.32 -4.73 5.20
C PRO A 116 -16.75 -5.25 5.10
#